data_AF-A0A3G1KM38-F1
#
_entry.id   AF-A0A3G1KM38-F1
#
_cell.length_a   1.000
_cell.length_b   1.000
_cell.length_c   1.000
_cell.angle_alpha   90.00
_cell.angle_beta   90.00
_cell.angle_gamma   90.00
#
_symmetry.space_group_name_H-M   'P 1'
#
loop_
_entity.id
_entity.type
_entity.pdbx_description
1 polymer ?
#
loop_
_entity_poly.entity_id
_entity_poly.type
_entity_poly.pdbx_seq_one_letter_code
_entity_poly.pdbx_strand_id
1 'polypeptide(L)'
;MSNILKSIKLDHDIMKSRYPMFMIAYILGIFLAVISKTPIFGALVVMVISAPLTGQYFSIYEKNNLEKLYGVLPLRKSEVVIGRYIYALCVIVINGIIAVLIAYIISFLTNKGMSSAESLTYLSAAFFYVCLMIAVIFPLYFKFPFSKVYVFSNLPFYLIFIITFAFTRKTNVLQHTGPVVQSLASNFIIVAIGFGLGLVLLALSSFLSCALVERNQAASLPAEKPGQRLYFADNLRTWMVILVVLQHLGEIFGLYLFLMLNQAYFMGLLFLLSGYFTPGSYERKGPSKFLMDRLLRLGIPTLVYVFIIRPLEVWGSHQITHRPIGNLFALDQMWFVVMLLVFDLGYLAWRTIVKNRPERLADDAPKKLTFPKVVLFTLALAAASYLLRIVIPYGIPVLEFPSLGYLAQYLSFFLIGMIAFRQGWLRSIPGSLGQLGFVLAVLATVILFPTAVFIGSGSKWIGYGSWQSAVFALWDSIFAVGISLALITFFRRFLDGGKKFGRFLSQHSFAVYVIHVPVIVFLMLALSGLQMATLLKFGLAAVVCLPVCFGIALLIRKIPYVEKIV
;
A
#
# COMPACT_ATOMS: atom_id res chain seq x y z
N MET A 1 -12.68 -31.52 10.32
CA MET A 1 -12.09 -31.75 8.97
C MET A 1 -13.05 -32.43 7.98
N SER A 2 -13.94 -33.35 8.38
CA SER A 2 -14.86 -34.07 7.46
C SER A 2 -15.66 -33.15 6.50
N ASN A 3 -16.19 -32.03 6.99
CA ASN A 3 -16.97 -31.09 6.17
C ASN A 3 -16.11 -30.29 5.18
N ILE A 4 -14.88 -29.91 5.56
CA ILE A 4 -13.94 -29.22 4.67
C ILE A 4 -13.55 -30.15 3.52
N LEU A 5 -13.29 -31.43 3.81
CA LEU A 5 -12.98 -32.43 2.79
C LEU A 5 -14.15 -32.63 1.81
N LYS A 6 -15.39 -32.65 2.31
CA LYS A 6 -16.59 -32.68 1.46
C LYS A 6 -16.68 -31.44 0.55
N SER A 7 -16.35 -30.25 1.07
CA SER A 7 -16.29 -29.03 0.25
C SER A 7 -15.24 -29.13 -0.85
N ILE A 8 -14.03 -29.62 -0.52
CA ILE A 8 -12.95 -29.81 -1.50
C ILE A 8 -13.37 -30.78 -2.61
N LYS A 9 -14.02 -31.90 -2.24
CA LYS A 9 -14.52 -32.88 -3.22
C LYS A 9 -15.57 -32.27 -4.13
N LEU A 10 -16.50 -31.49 -3.58
CA LEU A 10 -17.50 -30.78 -4.37
C LEU A 10 -16.87 -29.77 -5.34
N ASP A 11 -15.86 -29.02 -4.88
CA ASP A 11 -15.15 -28.05 -5.72
C ASP A 11 -14.36 -28.77 -6.85
N HIS A 12 -13.79 -29.94 -6.58
CA HIS A 12 -13.18 -30.82 -7.59
C HIS A 12 -14.18 -31.25 -8.67
N ASP A 13 -15.35 -31.75 -8.26
CA ASP A 13 -16.38 -32.22 -9.19
C ASP A 13 -16.90 -31.09 -10.09
N ILE A 14 -17.06 -29.88 -9.53
CA ILE A 14 -17.43 -28.67 -10.27
C ILE A 14 -16.34 -28.31 -11.30
N MET A 15 -15.08 -28.33 -10.88
CA MET A 15 -13.95 -27.92 -11.71
C MET A 15 -13.52 -28.95 -12.76
N LYS A 16 -13.94 -30.21 -12.64
CA LYS A 16 -13.63 -31.28 -13.59
C LYS A 16 -13.96 -30.90 -15.04
N SER A 17 -15.07 -30.21 -15.25
CA SER A 17 -15.49 -29.68 -16.56
C SER A 17 -14.54 -28.63 -17.16
N ARG A 18 -13.67 -28.03 -16.35
CA ARG A 18 -12.74 -26.95 -16.72
C ARG A 18 -11.28 -27.38 -16.77
N TYR A 19 -10.94 -28.62 -16.41
CA TYR A 19 -9.56 -29.12 -16.51
C TYR A 19 -8.92 -28.99 -17.89
N PRO A 20 -9.64 -29.16 -19.02
CA PRO A 20 -9.05 -28.91 -20.34
C PRO A 20 -8.48 -27.49 -20.52
N MET A 21 -8.96 -26.49 -19.77
CA MET A 21 -8.40 -25.13 -19.84
C MET A 21 -6.96 -25.06 -19.33
N PHE A 22 -6.57 -25.92 -18.40
CA PHE A 22 -5.20 -25.96 -17.89
C PHE A 22 -4.20 -26.41 -18.96
N MET A 23 -4.65 -27.15 -19.99
CA MET A 23 -3.79 -27.52 -21.14
C MET A 23 -3.23 -26.31 -21.87
N ILE A 24 -3.96 -25.19 -21.90
CA ILE A 24 -3.47 -23.93 -22.49
C ILE A 24 -2.23 -23.44 -21.76
N ALA A 25 -2.21 -23.54 -20.43
CA ALA A 25 -1.06 -23.16 -19.62
C ALA A 25 0.17 -24.01 -19.95
N TYR A 26 -0.02 -25.33 -20.11
CA TYR A 26 1.05 -26.26 -20.48
C TYR A 26 1.59 -26.01 -21.90
N ILE A 27 0.71 -25.85 -22.89
CA ILE A 27 1.11 -25.57 -24.28
C ILE A 27 1.93 -24.27 -24.33
N LEU A 28 1.46 -23.21 -23.69
CA LEU A 28 2.15 -21.94 -23.64
C LEU A 28 3.47 -22.02 -22.85
N GLY A 29 3.49 -22.78 -21.76
CA GLY A 29 4.68 -23.04 -20.96
C GLY A 29 5.77 -23.77 -21.76
N ILE A 30 5.41 -24.83 -22.50
CA ILE A 30 6.33 -25.56 -23.38
C ILE A 30 6.87 -24.62 -24.47
N PHE A 31 5.99 -23.89 -25.15
CA PHE A 31 6.37 -22.94 -26.20
C PHE A 31 7.37 -21.89 -25.69
N LEU A 32 7.10 -21.29 -24.53
CA LEU A 32 7.98 -20.29 -23.94
C LEU A 32 9.29 -20.90 -23.43
N ALA A 33 9.29 -22.10 -22.86
CA ALA A 33 10.49 -22.81 -22.45
C ALA A 33 11.48 -23.05 -23.61
N VAL A 34 10.96 -23.41 -24.78
CA VAL A 34 11.76 -23.64 -26.00
C VAL A 34 12.31 -22.31 -26.52
N ILE A 35 11.48 -21.27 -26.63
CA ILE A 35 11.88 -19.95 -27.16
C ILE A 35 12.87 -19.25 -26.24
N SER A 36 12.64 -19.29 -24.92
CA SER A 36 13.50 -18.65 -23.94
C SER A 36 14.83 -19.38 -23.75
N LYS A 37 14.95 -20.61 -24.30
CA LYS A 37 16.08 -21.50 -24.08
C LYS A 37 16.32 -21.77 -22.58
N THR A 38 15.29 -21.66 -21.74
CA THR A 38 15.35 -21.88 -20.29
C THR A 38 14.18 -22.79 -19.87
N PRO A 39 14.38 -24.11 -19.76
CA PRO A 39 13.28 -25.06 -19.58
C PRO A 39 12.43 -24.80 -18.32
N ILE A 40 13.07 -24.45 -17.18
CA ILE A 40 12.38 -24.13 -15.93
C ILE A 40 11.45 -22.92 -16.03
N PHE A 41 11.69 -22.02 -16.99
CA PHE A 41 10.84 -20.87 -17.22
C PHE A 41 9.43 -21.26 -17.68
N GLY A 42 9.31 -22.36 -18.43
CA GLY A 42 8.00 -22.90 -18.80
C GLY A 42 7.18 -23.30 -17.57
N ALA A 43 7.83 -23.85 -16.53
CA ALA A 43 7.15 -24.24 -15.31
C ALA A 43 6.58 -23.04 -14.54
N LEU A 44 7.31 -21.91 -14.53
CA LEU A 44 6.82 -20.65 -13.96
C LEU A 44 5.54 -20.17 -14.66
N VAL A 45 5.54 -20.17 -15.99
CA VAL A 45 4.39 -19.74 -16.79
C VAL A 45 3.16 -20.60 -16.48
N VAL A 46 3.34 -21.94 -16.42
CA VAL A 46 2.25 -22.86 -16.10
C VAL A 46 1.63 -22.52 -14.74
N MET A 47 2.46 -22.33 -13.71
CA MET A 47 1.97 -22.01 -12.37
C MET A 47 1.24 -20.67 -12.32
N VAL A 48 1.79 -19.63 -12.95
CA VAL A 48 1.19 -18.28 -12.98
C VAL A 48 -0.16 -18.28 -13.68
N ILE A 49 -0.29 -18.99 -14.80
CA ILE A 49 -1.55 -19.09 -15.55
C ILE A 49 -2.55 -20.01 -14.86
N SER A 50 -2.09 -21.00 -14.08
CA SER A 50 -2.97 -21.89 -13.33
C SER A 50 -3.70 -21.18 -12.17
N ALA A 51 -3.09 -20.18 -11.55
CA ALA A 51 -3.69 -19.41 -10.45
C ALA A 51 -5.05 -18.75 -10.79
N PRO A 52 -5.19 -17.94 -11.87
CA PRO A 52 -6.47 -17.37 -12.29
C PRO A 52 -7.48 -18.43 -12.74
N LEU A 53 -7.01 -19.56 -13.29
CA LEU A 53 -7.86 -20.68 -13.69
C LEU A 53 -8.52 -21.36 -12.47
N THR A 54 -7.86 -21.42 -11.31
CA THR A 54 -8.51 -21.86 -10.07
C THR A 54 -9.68 -20.95 -9.67
N GLY A 55 -9.68 -19.69 -10.10
CA GLY A 55 -10.78 -18.74 -9.91
C GLY A 55 -12.02 -19.05 -10.74
N GLN A 56 -11.94 -19.87 -11.79
CA GLN A 56 -13.08 -20.21 -12.66
C GLN A 56 -14.21 -20.91 -11.91
N TYR A 57 -13.90 -21.53 -10.78
CA TYR A 57 -14.89 -22.00 -9.82
C TYR A 57 -15.96 -20.93 -9.53
N PHE A 58 -15.53 -19.69 -9.24
CA PHE A 58 -16.44 -18.60 -8.89
C PHE A 58 -17.30 -18.18 -10.10
N SER A 59 -16.81 -18.36 -11.32
CA SER A 59 -17.61 -18.19 -12.54
C SER A 59 -18.73 -19.21 -12.63
N ILE A 60 -18.43 -20.49 -12.38
CA ILE A 60 -19.44 -21.56 -12.42
C ILE A 60 -20.46 -21.37 -11.29
N TYR A 61 -19.98 -20.98 -10.11
CA TYR A 61 -20.81 -20.67 -8.95
C TYR A 61 -21.82 -19.55 -9.25
N GLU A 62 -21.36 -18.45 -9.87
CA GLU A 62 -22.22 -17.32 -10.26
C GLU A 62 -23.18 -17.72 -11.38
N LYS A 63 -22.69 -18.32 -12.48
CA LYS A 63 -23.50 -18.65 -13.66
C LYS A 63 -24.62 -19.64 -13.37
N ASN A 64 -24.38 -20.59 -12.47
CA ASN A 64 -25.35 -21.64 -12.14
C ASN A 64 -26.12 -21.34 -10.84
N ASN A 65 -25.96 -20.14 -10.26
CA ASN A 65 -26.61 -19.73 -9.01
C ASN A 65 -26.46 -20.78 -7.89
N LEU A 66 -25.24 -21.32 -7.73
CA LEU A 66 -24.97 -22.40 -6.78
C LEU A 66 -25.14 -21.98 -5.31
N GLU A 67 -25.36 -20.69 -5.03
CA GLU A 67 -25.71 -20.20 -3.69
C GLU A 67 -26.89 -20.95 -3.07
N LYS A 68 -27.89 -21.33 -3.88
CA LYS A 68 -29.03 -22.14 -3.41
C LYS A 68 -28.60 -23.54 -2.97
N LEU A 69 -27.73 -24.19 -3.74
CA LEU A 69 -27.21 -25.52 -3.43
C LEU A 69 -26.39 -25.50 -2.13
N TYR A 70 -25.46 -24.54 -2.00
CA TYR A 70 -24.63 -24.39 -0.81
C TYR A 70 -25.43 -23.94 0.43
N GLY A 71 -26.61 -23.34 0.24
CA GLY A 71 -27.53 -22.98 1.34
C GLY A 71 -28.28 -24.17 1.95
N VAL A 72 -28.41 -25.29 1.24
CA VAL A 72 -29.09 -26.51 1.71
C VAL A 72 -28.09 -27.51 2.31
N LEU A 73 -26.83 -27.44 1.92
CA LEU A 73 -25.79 -28.33 2.44
C LEU A 73 -25.48 -28.02 3.91
N PRO A 74 -25.20 -29.05 4.75
CA PRO A 74 -24.79 -28.87 6.14
C PRO A 74 -23.31 -28.45 6.24
N LEU A 75 -22.92 -27.41 5.50
CA LEU A 75 -21.57 -26.85 5.45
C LEU A 75 -21.60 -25.41 5.97
N ARG A 76 -20.68 -25.07 6.89
CA ARG A 76 -20.51 -23.67 7.28
C ARG A 76 -19.85 -22.89 6.15
N LYS A 77 -20.23 -21.62 5.96
CA LYS A 77 -19.61 -20.77 4.93
C LYS A 77 -18.10 -20.63 5.11
N SER A 78 -17.61 -20.59 6.36
CA SER A 78 -16.17 -20.60 6.67
C SER A 78 -15.50 -21.92 6.27
N GLU A 79 -16.17 -23.06 6.42
CA GLU A 79 -15.68 -24.36 5.96
C GLU A 79 -15.57 -24.41 4.43
N VAL A 80 -16.53 -23.78 3.72
CA VAL A 80 -16.49 -23.65 2.25
C VAL A 80 -15.36 -22.72 1.79
N VAL A 81 -15.16 -21.59 2.47
CA VAL A 81 -14.04 -20.67 2.17
C VAL A 81 -12.72 -21.42 2.34
N ILE A 82 -12.48 -22.05 3.50
CA ILE A 82 -11.25 -22.79 3.78
C ILE A 82 -11.06 -23.93 2.77
N GLY A 83 -12.14 -24.67 2.46
CA GLY A 83 -12.11 -25.73 1.45
C GLY A 83 -11.61 -25.25 0.09
N ARG A 84 -12.10 -24.10 -0.39
CA ARG A 84 -11.67 -23.51 -1.68
C ARG A 84 -10.21 -23.09 -1.69
N TYR A 85 -9.68 -22.54 -0.59
CA TYR A 85 -8.26 -22.19 -0.48
C TYR A 85 -7.37 -23.44 -0.50
N ILE A 86 -7.75 -24.49 0.24
CA ILE A 86 -7.02 -25.77 0.24
C ILE A 86 -7.07 -26.42 -1.14
N TYR A 87 -8.24 -26.43 -1.79
CA TYR A 87 -8.40 -26.96 -3.14
C TYR A 87 -7.51 -26.22 -4.14
N ALA A 88 -7.50 -24.89 -4.12
CA ALA A 88 -6.65 -24.09 -4.99
C ALA A 88 -5.15 -24.39 -4.74
N LEU A 89 -4.73 -24.52 -3.48
CA LEU A 89 -3.37 -24.93 -3.13
C LEU A 89 -3.03 -26.32 -3.70
N CYS A 90 -3.92 -27.31 -3.58
CA CYS A 90 -3.72 -28.63 -4.16
C CYS A 90 -3.54 -28.56 -5.69
N VAL A 91 -4.40 -27.80 -6.39
CA VAL A 91 -4.30 -27.63 -7.84
C VAL A 91 -2.97 -26.99 -8.23
N ILE A 92 -2.50 -25.96 -7.50
CA ILE A 92 -1.22 -25.30 -7.77
C ILE A 92 -0.05 -26.25 -7.58
N VAL A 93 -0.03 -27.01 -6.48
CA VAL A 93 1.06 -27.96 -6.18
C VAL A 93 1.11 -29.05 -7.26
N ILE A 94 -0.03 -29.62 -7.63
CA ILE A 94 -0.11 -30.65 -8.68
C ILE A 94 0.37 -30.08 -10.02
N ASN A 95 -0.11 -28.89 -10.42
CA ASN A 95 0.31 -28.26 -11.66
C ASN A 95 1.81 -27.94 -11.65
N GLY A 96 2.35 -27.47 -10.53
CA GLY A 96 3.78 -27.21 -10.34
C GLY A 96 4.63 -28.47 -10.51
N ILE A 97 4.24 -29.59 -9.90
CA ILE A 97 4.94 -30.89 -10.05
C ILE A 97 4.97 -31.31 -11.52
N ILE A 98 3.81 -31.31 -12.19
CA ILE A 98 3.71 -31.69 -13.61
C ILE A 98 4.57 -30.77 -14.48
N ALA A 99 4.53 -29.46 -14.21
CA ALA A 99 5.26 -28.48 -14.99
C ALA A 99 6.79 -28.63 -14.84
N VAL A 100 7.27 -28.98 -13.65
CA VAL A 100 8.69 -29.29 -13.41
C VAL A 100 9.11 -30.57 -14.14
N LEU A 101 8.28 -31.62 -14.13
CA LEU A 101 8.56 -32.84 -14.89
C LEU A 101 8.69 -32.54 -16.39
N ILE A 102 7.77 -31.74 -16.95
CA ILE A 102 7.84 -31.29 -18.35
C ILE A 102 9.12 -30.48 -18.60
N ALA A 103 9.50 -29.58 -17.68
CA ALA A 103 10.73 -28.80 -17.81
C ALA A 103 11.99 -29.70 -17.86
N TYR A 104 12.06 -30.75 -17.03
CA TYR A 104 13.16 -31.73 -17.08
C TYR A 104 13.20 -32.50 -18.41
N ILE A 105 12.05 -32.90 -18.95
CA ILE A 105 11.96 -33.55 -20.26
C ILE A 105 12.48 -32.61 -21.36
N ILE A 106 12.07 -31.33 -21.36
CA ILE A 106 12.56 -30.33 -22.32
C ILE A 106 14.06 -30.10 -22.15
N SER A 107 14.56 -30.06 -20.91
CA SER A 107 15.98 -29.90 -20.61
C SER A 107 16.81 -31.04 -21.23
N PHE A 108 16.33 -32.28 -21.07
CA PHE A 108 16.93 -33.47 -21.66
C PHE A 108 16.92 -33.40 -23.20
N LEU A 109 15.78 -33.07 -23.81
CA LEU A 109 15.65 -32.98 -25.27
C LEU A 109 16.49 -31.85 -25.89
N THR A 110 16.76 -30.78 -25.14
CA THR A 110 17.50 -29.61 -25.62
C THR A 110 18.99 -29.62 -25.24
N ASN A 111 19.49 -30.70 -24.62
CA ASN A 111 20.85 -30.80 -24.08
C ASN A 111 21.26 -29.62 -23.19
N LYS A 112 20.30 -29.04 -22.48
CA LYS A 112 20.56 -28.01 -21.46
C LYS A 112 20.60 -28.67 -20.10
N GLY A 113 21.70 -28.51 -19.37
CA GLY A 113 21.75 -28.91 -17.96
C GLY A 113 20.79 -28.05 -17.12
N MET A 114 20.09 -28.69 -16.17
CA MET A 114 19.27 -28.01 -15.16
C MET A 114 19.79 -28.35 -13.77
N SER A 115 20.27 -27.34 -13.04
CA SER A 115 20.64 -27.50 -11.63
C SER A 115 19.38 -27.72 -10.78
N SER A 116 19.39 -28.73 -9.91
CA SER A 116 18.28 -29.02 -8.98
C SER A 116 18.06 -27.87 -7.99
N ALA A 117 19.13 -27.23 -7.53
CA ALA A 117 19.08 -26.11 -6.59
C ALA A 117 18.44 -24.85 -7.21
N GLU A 118 18.81 -24.52 -8.45
CA GLU A 118 18.22 -23.39 -9.18
C GLU A 118 16.73 -23.66 -9.46
N SER A 119 16.41 -24.88 -9.89
CA SER A 119 15.03 -25.31 -10.16
C SER A 119 14.13 -25.14 -8.94
N LEU A 120 14.64 -25.51 -7.76
CA LEU A 120 13.92 -25.38 -6.50
C LEU A 120 13.69 -23.91 -6.09
N THR A 121 14.66 -23.04 -6.39
CA THR A 121 14.55 -21.59 -6.13
C THR A 121 13.50 -20.95 -7.02
N TYR A 122 13.52 -21.26 -8.33
CA TYR A 122 12.49 -20.80 -9.26
C TYR A 122 11.10 -21.31 -8.84
N LEU A 123 10.99 -22.58 -8.43
CA LEU A 123 9.72 -23.15 -7.98
C LEU A 123 9.20 -22.46 -6.71
N SER A 124 10.07 -22.18 -5.74
CA SER A 124 9.71 -21.46 -4.51
C SER A 124 9.22 -20.04 -4.82
N ALA A 125 9.91 -19.32 -5.71
CA ALA A 125 9.49 -18.00 -6.16
C ALA A 125 8.14 -18.04 -6.93
N ALA A 126 7.95 -19.04 -7.79
CA ALA A 126 6.69 -19.29 -8.50
C ALA A 126 5.53 -19.50 -7.54
N PHE A 127 5.75 -20.38 -6.56
CA PHE A 127 4.77 -20.75 -5.56
C PHE A 127 4.39 -19.55 -4.70
N PHE A 128 5.38 -18.79 -4.22
CA PHE A 128 5.14 -17.58 -3.46
C PHE A 128 4.31 -16.57 -4.27
N TYR A 129 4.69 -16.31 -5.52
CA TYR A 129 3.98 -15.39 -6.41
C TYR A 129 2.53 -15.81 -6.64
N VAL A 130 2.29 -17.10 -6.91
CA VAL A 130 0.94 -17.65 -7.10
C VAL A 130 0.12 -17.60 -5.81
N CYS A 131 0.73 -17.88 -4.66
CA CYS A 131 0.07 -17.72 -3.36
C CYS A 131 -0.33 -16.26 -3.12
N LEU A 132 0.55 -15.31 -3.46
CA LEU A 132 0.26 -13.87 -3.38
C LEU A 132 -0.90 -13.49 -4.31
N MET A 133 -0.94 -14.01 -5.54
CA MET A 133 -2.07 -13.81 -6.46
C MET A 133 -3.38 -14.24 -5.82
N ILE A 134 -3.47 -15.50 -5.38
CA ILE A 134 -4.69 -16.03 -4.76
C ILE A 134 -5.04 -15.25 -3.49
N ALA A 135 -4.04 -14.92 -2.67
CA ALA A 135 -4.24 -14.21 -1.42
C ALA A 135 -4.90 -12.84 -1.61
N VAL A 136 -4.67 -12.19 -2.75
CA VAL A 136 -5.30 -10.91 -3.12
C VAL A 136 -6.62 -11.11 -3.85
N ILE A 137 -6.68 -12.09 -4.77
CA ILE A 137 -7.80 -12.28 -5.68
C ILE A 137 -9.01 -12.92 -4.99
N PHE A 138 -8.83 -13.99 -4.22
CA PHE A 138 -9.95 -14.74 -3.62
C PHE A 138 -10.82 -13.90 -2.69
N PRO A 139 -10.29 -13.04 -1.80
CA PRO A 139 -11.11 -12.15 -0.97
C PRO A 139 -12.03 -11.24 -1.79
N LEU A 140 -11.59 -10.83 -2.99
CA LEU A 140 -12.41 -10.04 -3.91
C LEU A 140 -13.53 -10.88 -4.52
N TYR A 141 -13.26 -12.12 -4.92
CA TYR A 141 -14.26 -13.04 -5.47
C TYR A 141 -15.32 -13.48 -4.46
N PHE A 142 -14.95 -13.58 -3.18
CA PHE A 142 -15.94 -13.85 -2.12
C PHE A 142 -16.84 -12.63 -1.83
N LYS A 143 -16.34 -11.42 -2.10
CA LYS A 143 -17.02 -10.18 -1.75
C LYS A 143 -17.87 -9.61 -2.89
N PHE A 144 -17.44 -9.79 -4.14
CA PHE A 144 -18.05 -9.17 -5.31
C PHE A 144 -18.40 -10.24 -6.37
N PRO A 145 -19.39 -9.99 -7.24
CA PRO A 145 -19.69 -10.88 -8.36
C PRO A 145 -18.45 -11.09 -9.22
N PHE A 146 -18.11 -12.35 -9.51
CA PHE A 146 -16.90 -12.73 -10.21
C PHE A 146 -16.81 -12.05 -11.58
N SER A 147 -17.93 -11.98 -12.30
CA SER A 147 -18.07 -11.29 -13.59
C SER A 147 -17.57 -9.83 -13.57
N LYS A 148 -17.69 -9.13 -12.44
CA LYS A 148 -17.32 -7.71 -12.29
C LYS A 148 -15.87 -7.50 -11.90
N VAL A 149 -15.26 -8.44 -11.18
CA VAL A 149 -13.93 -8.27 -10.59
C VAL A 149 -12.86 -9.16 -11.21
N TYR A 150 -13.23 -10.18 -12.00
CA TYR A 150 -12.27 -11.11 -12.60
C TYR A 150 -11.17 -10.39 -13.38
N VAL A 151 -11.51 -9.62 -14.41
CA VAL A 151 -10.49 -8.94 -15.23
C VAL A 151 -9.65 -8.00 -14.37
N PHE A 152 -10.30 -7.19 -13.54
CA PHE A 152 -9.62 -6.19 -12.73
C PHE A 152 -8.66 -6.79 -11.69
N SER A 153 -9.03 -7.90 -11.04
CA SER A 153 -8.22 -8.52 -10.00
C SER A 153 -7.01 -9.29 -10.54
N ASN A 154 -7.11 -9.88 -11.74
CA ASN A 154 -5.99 -10.63 -12.33
C ASN A 154 -5.03 -9.76 -13.14
N LEU A 155 -5.52 -8.67 -13.74
CA LEU A 155 -4.74 -7.83 -14.64
C LEU A 155 -3.41 -7.31 -14.05
N PRO A 156 -3.35 -6.81 -12.79
CA PRO A 156 -2.09 -6.34 -12.21
C PRO A 156 -1.03 -7.42 -12.15
N PHE A 157 -1.42 -8.67 -11.87
CA PHE A 157 -0.50 -9.79 -11.80
C PHE A 157 0.01 -10.19 -13.19
N TYR A 158 -0.85 -10.29 -14.20
CA TYR A 158 -0.39 -10.52 -15.56
C TYR A 158 0.57 -9.43 -16.05
N LEU A 159 0.28 -8.16 -15.72
CA LEU A 159 1.15 -7.06 -16.10
C LEU A 159 2.49 -7.11 -15.38
N ILE A 160 2.51 -7.40 -14.07
CA ILE A 160 3.75 -7.64 -13.32
C ILE A 160 4.55 -8.76 -13.99
N PHE A 161 3.90 -9.89 -14.30
CA PHE A 161 4.56 -11.04 -14.92
C PHE A 161 5.15 -10.69 -16.30
N ILE A 162 4.38 -10.02 -17.17
CA ILE A 162 4.82 -9.60 -18.50
C ILE A 162 5.97 -8.59 -18.41
N ILE A 163 5.88 -7.61 -17.50
CA ILE A 163 6.91 -6.59 -17.31
C ILE A 163 8.20 -7.24 -16.79
N THR A 164 8.10 -8.10 -15.78
CA THR A 164 9.24 -8.85 -15.26
C THR A 164 9.88 -9.65 -16.40
N PHE A 165 9.09 -10.38 -17.20
CA PHE A 165 9.61 -11.15 -18.32
C PHE A 165 10.29 -10.30 -19.40
N ALA A 166 9.65 -9.21 -19.82
CA ALA A 166 10.21 -8.30 -20.81
C ALA A 166 11.51 -7.65 -20.32
N PHE A 167 11.56 -7.30 -19.03
CA PHE A 167 12.74 -6.76 -18.37
C PHE A 167 13.89 -7.76 -18.36
N THR A 168 13.64 -9.03 -17.98
CA THR A 168 14.67 -10.08 -17.92
C THR A 168 15.26 -10.38 -19.31
N ARG A 169 14.44 -10.32 -20.38
CA ARG A 169 14.90 -10.56 -21.75
C ARG A 169 15.76 -9.43 -22.31
N LYS A 170 15.40 -8.16 -22.03
CA LYS A 170 16.06 -6.98 -22.63
C LYS A 170 17.43 -6.67 -22.03
N THR A 171 17.65 -7.06 -20.78
CA THR A 171 18.82 -6.65 -20.00
C THR A 171 19.89 -7.74 -19.88
N ASN A 172 19.73 -8.91 -20.53
CA ASN A 172 20.55 -10.11 -20.29
C ASN A 172 20.70 -10.42 -18.79
N VAL A 173 19.75 -9.95 -17.96
CA VAL A 173 19.85 -10.01 -16.50
C VAL A 173 19.98 -11.44 -16.01
N LEU A 174 19.45 -12.44 -16.72
CA LEU A 174 19.67 -13.86 -16.41
C LEU A 174 21.15 -14.24 -16.25
N GLN A 175 22.08 -13.62 -16.99
CA GLN A 175 23.53 -13.87 -16.86
C GLN A 175 24.14 -13.15 -15.63
N HIS A 176 23.64 -11.97 -15.28
CA HIS A 176 24.10 -11.19 -14.12
C HIS A 176 23.34 -11.49 -12.81
N THR A 177 22.18 -12.14 -12.88
CA THR A 177 21.50 -12.77 -11.74
C THR A 177 22.08 -14.14 -11.42
N GLY A 178 22.89 -14.73 -12.30
CA GLY A 178 23.58 -16.00 -12.06
C GLY A 178 24.20 -16.09 -10.65
N PRO A 179 25.03 -15.13 -10.20
CA PRO A 179 25.66 -15.18 -8.88
C PRO A 179 24.69 -15.00 -7.71
N VAL A 180 23.70 -14.11 -7.84
CA VAL A 180 22.70 -13.84 -6.80
C VAL A 180 21.73 -15.01 -6.68
N VAL A 181 21.28 -15.57 -7.81
CA VAL A 181 20.44 -16.77 -7.86
C VAL A 181 21.23 -17.99 -7.41
N GLN A 182 22.53 -18.12 -7.71
CA GLN A 182 23.39 -19.18 -7.16
C GLN A 182 23.56 -19.05 -5.65
N SER A 183 23.75 -17.83 -5.13
CA SER A 183 23.85 -17.54 -3.69
C SER A 183 22.52 -17.78 -2.95
N LEU A 184 21.39 -17.48 -3.60
CA LEU A 184 20.05 -17.81 -3.09
C LEU A 184 19.75 -19.31 -3.19
N ALA A 185 20.17 -19.97 -4.28
CA ALA A 185 19.94 -21.38 -4.56
C ALA A 185 20.79 -22.31 -3.71
N SER A 186 21.98 -21.87 -3.28
CA SER A 186 22.81 -22.60 -2.32
C SER A 186 22.23 -22.54 -0.89
N ASN A 187 21.24 -21.69 -0.64
CA ASN A 187 20.68 -21.46 0.68
C ASN A 187 19.25 -22.02 0.79
N PHE A 188 19.14 -23.29 1.17
CA PHE A 188 17.86 -24.00 1.37
C PHE A 188 16.89 -23.28 2.32
N ILE A 189 17.39 -22.44 3.23
CA ILE A 189 16.56 -21.65 4.14
C ILE A 189 15.70 -20.66 3.36
N ILE A 190 16.22 -20.04 2.30
CA ILE A 190 15.50 -19.02 1.53
C ILE A 190 14.38 -19.67 0.71
N VAL A 191 14.65 -20.84 0.14
CA VAL A 191 13.64 -21.68 -0.51
C VAL A 191 12.51 -22.01 0.47
N ALA A 192 12.85 -22.45 1.67
CA ALA A 192 11.88 -22.78 2.71
C ALA A 192 11.06 -21.56 3.15
N ILE A 193 11.69 -20.38 3.25
CA ILE A 193 11.01 -19.12 3.53
C ILE A 193 10.00 -18.78 2.43
N GLY A 194 10.35 -18.94 1.15
CA GLY A 194 9.41 -18.65 0.04
C GLY A 194 8.14 -19.50 0.09
N PHE A 195 8.29 -20.82 0.32
CA PHE A 195 7.15 -21.72 0.52
C PHE A 195 6.36 -21.36 1.80
N GLY A 196 7.07 -21.15 2.91
CA GLY A 196 6.45 -20.80 4.20
C GLY A 196 5.65 -19.51 4.15
N LEU A 197 6.23 -18.44 3.57
CA LEU A 197 5.54 -17.16 3.37
C LEU A 197 4.32 -17.31 2.45
N GLY A 198 4.41 -18.11 1.38
CA GLY A 198 3.27 -18.41 0.52
C GLY A 198 2.11 -19.04 1.28
N LEU A 199 2.38 -20.04 2.12
CA LEU A 199 1.37 -20.69 2.96
C LEU A 199 0.77 -19.75 4.00
N VAL A 200 1.60 -18.93 4.65
CA VAL A 200 1.13 -17.91 5.61
C VAL A 200 0.22 -16.90 4.93
N LEU A 201 0.56 -16.44 3.72
CA LEU A 201 -0.28 -15.52 2.94
C LEU A 201 -1.65 -16.13 2.62
N LEU A 202 -1.70 -17.38 2.20
CA LEU A 202 -2.96 -18.09 1.94
C LEU A 202 -3.78 -18.24 3.22
N ALA A 203 -3.14 -18.58 4.34
CA ALA A 203 -3.82 -18.69 5.64
C ALA A 203 -4.45 -17.34 6.06
N LEU A 204 -3.66 -16.26 6.06
CA LEU A 204 -4.15 -14.91 6.39
C LEU A 204 -5.28 -14.47 5.45
N SER A 205 -5.14 -14.74 4.16
CA SER A 205 -6.17 -14.44 3.17
C SER A 205 -7.44 -15.25 3.38
N SER A 206 -7.33 -16.52 3.77
CA SER A 206 -8.49 -17.37 4.10
C SER A 206 -9.26 -16.82 5.30
N PHE A 207 -8.56 -16.37 6.35
CA PHE A 207 -9.18 -15.73 7.51
C PHE A 207 -9.89 -14.42 7.12
N LEU A 208 -9.24 -13.60 6.29
CA LEU A 208 -9.85 -12.38 5.76
C LEU A 208 -11.12 -12.70 4.95
N SER A 209 -11.08 -13.70 4.08
CA SER A 209 -12.22 -14.15 3.28
C SER A 209 -13.38 -14.66 4.13
N CYS A 210 -13.09 -15.43 5.19
CA CYS A 210 -14.11 -15.85 6.17
C CYS A 210 -14.79 -14.62 6.80
N ALA A 211 -14.02 -13.66 7.28
CA ALA A 211 -14.55 -12.44 7.88
C ALA A 211 -15.37 -11.59 6.89
N LEU A 212 -15.00 -11.58 5.60
CA LEU A 212 -15.74 -10.89 4.55
C LEU A 212 -17.11 -11.52 4.29
N VAL A 213 -17.17 -12.85 4.22
CA VAL A 213 -18.42 -13.59 3.96
C VAL A 213 -19.39 -13.47 5.13
N GLU A 214 -18.89 -13.52 6.37
CA GLU A 214 -19.70 -13.31 7.58
C GLU A 214 -20.25 -11.87 7.65
N ARG A 215 -19.47 -10.88 7.19
CA ARG A 215 -19.87 -9.47 7.25
C ARG A 215 -20.94 -9.07 6.23
N ASN A 216 -21.04 -9.74 5.09
CA ASN A 216 -22.10 -9.47 4.11
C ASN A 216 -23.52 -9.73 4.67
N GLN A 217 -23.66 -10.46 5.78
CA GLN A 217 -24.92 -10.58 6.52
C GLN A 217 -25.26 -9.36 7.40
N ALA A 218 -24.28 -8.50 7.72
CA ALA A 218 -24.45 -7.42 8.70
C ALA A 218 -24.59 -6.01 8.08
N ALA A 219 -24.57 -5.87 6.74
CA ALA A 219 -24.35 -4.57 6.09
C ALA A 219 -25.45 -4.15 5.12
N SER A 220 -26.65 -3.89 5.66
CA SER A 220 -27.42 -2.72 5.28
C SER A 220 -27.33 -1.71 6.44
N LEU A 221 -26.15 -1.12 6.65
CA LEU A 221 -26.01 -0.08 7.67
C LEU A 221 -26.60 1.23 7.11
N PRO A 222 -27.61 1.82 7.78
CA PRO A 222 -28.10 3.14 7.42
C PRO A 222 -27.01 4.20 7.61
N ALA A 223 -27.11 5.29 6.87
CA ALA A 223 -26.19 6.42 6.95
C ALA A 223 -26.09 6.93 8.41
N GLU A 224 -24.88 6.90 8.98
CA GLU A 224 -24.64 7.41 10.33
C GLU A 224 -24.93 8.91 10.44
N LYS A 225 -25.56 9.28 11.56
CA LYS A 225 -26.00 10.65 11.87
C LYS A 225 -24.81 11.63 11.92
N PRO A 226 -24.98 12.89 11.45
CA PRO A 226 -24.00 13.96 11.65
C PRO A 226 -23.73 14.17 13.15
N GLY A 227 -22.45 14.19 13.58
CA GLY A 227 -22.07 14.48 14.98
C GLY A 227 -21.21 13.43 15.70
N GLN A 228 -21.18 12.17 15.23
CA GLN A 228 -20.26 11.16 15.80
C GLN A 228 -18.82 11.33 15.31
N ARG A 229 -17.87 11.02 16.20
CA ARG A 229 -16.42 11.01 15.95
C ARG A 229 -16.10 10.04 14.80
N LEU A 230 -15.30 10.49 13.82
CA LEU A 230 -14.88 9.67 12.68
C LEU A 230 -13.73 8.75 13.08
N TYR A 231 -14.04 7.58 13.66
CA TYR A 231 -13.02 6.63 14.11
C TYR A 231 -12.15 6.13 12.96
N PHE A 232 -12.73 5.92 11.77
CA PHE A 232 -11.93 5.53 10.61
C PHE A 232 -10.89 6.57 10.21
N ALA A 233 -11.17 7.87 10.38
CA ALA A 233 -10.25 8.95 10.02
C ALA A 233 -9.07 9.01 11.01
N ASP A 234 -9.34 8.76 12.29
CA ASP A 234 -8.31 8.61 13.31
C ASP A 234 -7.41 7.40 12.99
N ASN A 235 -8.00 6.24 12.70
CA ASN A 235 -7.26 5.03 12.32
C ASN A 235 -6.45 5.23 11.02
N LEU A 236 -7.00 5.95 10.04
CA LEU A 236 -6.30 6.27 8.80
C LEU A 236 -5.11 7.20 9.05
N ARG A 237 -5.26 8.21 9.90
CA ARG A 237 -4.13 9.07 10.31
C ARG A 237 -3.04 8.25 11.00
N THR A 238 -3.41 7.35 11.91
CA THR A 238 -2.46 6.45 12.57
C THR A 238 -1.72 5.57 11.57
N TRP A 239 -2.43 5.02 10.58
CA TRP A 239 -1.82 4.24 9.51
C TRP A 239 -0.80 5.07 8.72
N MET A 240 -1.10 6.33 8.42
CA MET A 240 -0.13 7.24 7.79
C MET A 240 1.11 7.47 8.66
N VAL A 241 0.95 7.63 9.98
CA VAL A 241 2.10 7.75 10.89
C VAL A 241 2.94 6.47 10.89
N ILE A 242 2.32 5.29 10.91
CA ILE A 242 3.06 4.02 10.81
C ILE A 242 3.86 3.99 9.49
N LEU A 243 3.26 4.42 8.38
CA LEU A 243 3.97 4.52 7.10
C LEU A 243 5.10 5.55 7.12
N VAL A 244 5.03 6.63 7.91
CA VAL A 244 6.16 7.55 8.11
C VAL A 244 7.33 6.81 8.76
N VAL A 245 7.09 6.00 9.78
CA VAL A 245 8.15 5.20 10.43
C VAL A 245 8.76 4.21 9.43
N LEU A 246 7.90 3.52 8.67
CA LEU A 246 8.34 2.57 7.64
C LEU A 246 9.08 3.25 6.49
N GLN A 247 8.71 4.48 6.12
CA GLN A 247 9.41 5.30 5.13
C GLN A 247 10.88 5.50 5.53
N HIS A 248 11.14 6.03 6.73
CA HIS A 248 12.50 6.29 7.20
C HIS A 248 13.32 5.00 7.35
N LEU A 249 12.70 3.90 7.78
CA LEU A 249 13.34 2.59 7.74
C LEU A 249 13.66 2.18 6.30
N GLY A 250 12.71 2.31 5.39
CA GLY A 250 12.89 1.98 3.97
C GLY A 250 14.01 2.78 3.30
N GLU A 251 14.22 4.03 3.71
CA GLU A 251 15.34 4.88 3.26
C GLU A 251 16.69 4.27 3.64
N ILE A 252 16.85 3.86 4.90
CA ILE A 252 18.07 3.21 5.41
C ILE A 252 18.37 1.91 4.64
N PHE A 253 17.33 1.14 4.30
CA PHE A 253 17.47 -0.14 3.60
C PHE A 253 17.38 -0.03 2.06
N GLY A 254 17.28 1.17 1.48
CA GLY A 254 17.28 1.38 0.04
C GLY A 254 16.04 0.83 -0.69
N LEU A 255 14.86 0.86 -0.08
CA LEU A 255 13.61 0.35 -0.65
C LEU A 255 12.94 1.33 -1.64
N TYR A 256 13.66 1.78 -2.66
CA TYR A 256 13.29 2.90 -3.53
C TYR A 256 11.87 2.85 -4.11
N LEU A 257 11.39 1.69 -4.56
CA LEU A 257 10.02 1.56 -5.10
C LEU A 257 8.96 1.81 -4.02
N PHE A 258 9.16 1.28 -2.82
CA PHE A 258 8.28 1.53 -1.68
C PHE A 258 8.29 3.02 -1.33
N LEU A 259 9.47 3.65 -1.30
CA LEU A 259 9.62 5.08 -1.00
C LEU A 259 8.87 5.95 -2.00
N MET A 260 9.03 5.69 -3.31
CA MET A 260 8.35 6.46 -4.36
C MET A 260 6.83 6.30 -4.28
N LEU A 261 6.34 5.08 -4.13
CA LEU A 261 4.91 4.81 -4.03
C LEU A 261 4.31 5.44 -2.78
N ASN A 262 5.00 5.34 -1.64
CA ASN A 262 4.52 5.92 -0.40
C ASN A 262 4.49 7.45 -0.48
N GLN A 263 5.62 8.06 -0.90
CA GLN A 263 5.80 9.51 -1.06
C GLN A 263 4.70 10.16 -1.92
N ALA A 264 4.25 9.46 -2.97
CA ALA A 264 3.24 9.97 -3.91
C ALA A 264 1.91 10.39 -3.26
N TYR A 265 1.49 9.76 -2.15
CA TYR A 265 0.15 10.02 -1.59
C TYR A 265 0.14 10.35 -0.10
N PHE A 266 1.04 9.80 0.71
CA PHE A 266 0.83 9.74 2.16
C PHE A 266 0.81 11.13 2.82
N MET A 267 1.75 12.01 2.45
CA MET A 267 1.79 13.39 2.94
C MET A 267 0.59 14.20 2.48
N GLY A 268 0.22 14.08 1.20
CA GLY A 268 -0.99 14.71 0.67
C GLY A 268 -2.23 14.30 1.46
N LEU A 269 -2.39 13.00 1.71
CA LEU A 269 -3.54 12.48 2.47
C LEU A 269 -3.56 12.98 3.92
N LEU A 270 -2.40 13.11 4.58
CA LEU A 270 -2.29 13.75 5.89
C LEU A 270 -2.75 15.22 5.85
N PHE A 271 -2.32 16.00 4.85
CA PHE A 271 -2.80 17.38 4.65
C PHE A 271 -4.31 17.43 4.39
N LEU A 272 -4.87 16.50 3.61
CA LEU A 272 -6.32 16.40 3.38
C LEU A 272 -7.07 16.16 4.68
N LEU A 273 -6.63 15.19 5.49
CA LEU A 273 -7.25 14.91 6.78
C LEU A 273 -7.12 16.10 7.73
N SER A 274 -5.98 16.78 7.77
CA SER A 274 -5.79 17.97 8.60
C SER A 274 -6.72 19.11 8.16
N GLY A 275 -6.77 19.42 6.86
CA GLY A 275 -7.66 20.43 6.29
C GLY A 275 -9.14 20.12 6.53
N TYR A 276 -9.53 18.84 6.55
CA TYR A 276 -10.89 18.43 6.91
C TYR A 276 -11.28 18.82 8.34
N PHE A 277 -10.37 18.72 9.30
CA PHE A 277 -10.69 19.04 10.71
C PHE A 277 -10.48 20.51 11.08
N THR A 278 -9.81 21.31 10.24
CA THR A 278 -9.50 22.71 10.51
C THR A 278 -10.75 23.60 10.62
N PRO A 279 -11.69 23.63 9.66
CA PRO A 279 -12.89 24.48 9.77
C PRO A 279 -13.73 24.18 11.01
N GLY A 280 -14.01 22.89 11.27
CA GLY A 280 -14.77 22.50 12.47
C GLY A 280 -14.06 22.82 13.79
N SER A 281 -12.72 22.79 13.83
CA SER A 281 -11.96 23.23 15.02
C SER A 281 -12.06 24.73 15.23
N TYR A 282 -11.97 25.50 14.14
CA TYR A 282 -12.08 26.95 14.15
C TYR A 282 -13.45 27.42 14.64
N GLU A 283 -14.54 26.88 14.07
CA GLU A 283 -15.91 27.26 14.46
C GLU A 283 -16.21 26.95 15.94
N ARG A 284 -15.71 25.82 16.47
CA ARG A 284 -15.94 25.46 17.88
C ARG A 284 -15.14 26.29 18.87
N LYS A 285 -13.93 26.74 18.51
CA LYS A 285 -13.00 27.39 19.45
C LYS A 285 -12.96 28.91 19.29
N GLY A 286 -13.29 29.43 18.11
CA GLY A 286 -13.07 30.81 17.71
C GLY A 286 -11.59 31.11 17.37
N PRO A 287 -11.29 32.30 16.81
CA PRO A 287 -10.00 32.60 16.18
C PRO A 287 -8.80 32.52 17.15
N SER A 288 -8.90 33.19 18.31
CA SER A 288 -7.79 33.28 19.28
C SER A 288 -7.46 31.92 19.91
N LYS A 289 -8.47 31.19 20.39
CA LYS A 289 -8.27 29.85 20.98
C LYS A 289 -7.82 28.83 19.93
N PHE A 290 -8.27 28.94 18.68
CA PHE A 290 -7.79 28.11 17.57
C PHE A 290 -6.28 28.33 17.34
N LEU A 291 -5.85 29.58 17.23
CA LEU A 291 -4.44 29.92 17.03
C LEU A 291 -3.56 29.42 18.18
N MET A 292 -3.95 29.71 19.42
CA MET A 292 -3.19 29.27 20.60
C MET A 292 -3.09 27.74 20.68
N ASP A 293 -4.18 27.03 20.41
CA ASP A 293 -4.18 25.56 20.40
C ASP A 293 -3.26 24.97 19.32
N ARG A 294 -3.20 25.59 18.13
CA ARG A 294 -2.26 25.17 17.06
C ARG A 294 -0.82 25.47 17.42
N LEU A 295 -0.52 26.66 17.92
CA LEU A 295 0.84 27.03 18.34
C LEU A 295 1.36 26.13 19.46
N LEU A 296 0.53 25.79 20.45
CA LEU A 296 0.93 24.89 21.53
C LEU A 296 1.12 23.45 21.03
N ARG A 297 0.19 22.91 20.24
CA ARG A 297 0.24 21.49 19.81
C ARG A 297 1.23 21.22 18.69
N LEU A 298 1.51 22.20 17.83
CA LEU A 298 2.43 22.05 16.69
C LEU A 298 3.77 22.71 16.98
N GLY A 299 3.78 23.90 17.58
CA GLY A 299 4.99 24.67 17.86
C GLY A 299 5.83 24.05 18.97
N ILE A 300 5.25 23.70 20.13
CA ILE A 300 6.04 23.13 21.25
C ILE A 300 6.75 21.84 20.83
N PRO A 301 6.08 20.83 20.24
CA PRO A 301 6.78 19.62 19.79
C PRO A 301 7.86 19.91 18.75
N THR A 302 7.66 20.90 17.88
CA THR A 302 8.68 21.31 16.90
C THR A 302 9.90 21.91 17.59
N LEU A 303 9.72 22.78 18.58
CA LEU A 303 10.84 23.35 19.35
C LEU A 303 11.58 22.29 20.16
N VAL A 304 10.85 21.41 20.85
CA VAL A 304 11.43 20.27 21.56
C VAL A 304 12.22 19.39 20.59
N TYR A 305 11.67 19.14 19.41
CA TYR A 305 12.35 18.36 18.40
C TYR A 305 13.67 19.01 17.96
N VAL A 306 13.60 20.27 17.51
CA VAL A 306 14.75 21.02 16.99
C VAL A 306 15.86 21.17 18.02
N PHE A 307 15.53 21.52 19.28
CA PHE A 307 16.52 21.86 20.29
C PHE A 307 16.97 20.69 21.16
N ILE A 308 16.20 19.60 21.24
CA ILE A 308 16.52 18.46 22.13
C ILE A 308 16.69 17.19 21.31
N ILE A 309 15.66 16.80 20.56
CA ILE A 309 15.63 15.50 19.91
C ILE A 309 16.66 15.43 18.78
N ARG A 310 16.74 16.46 17.92
CA ARG A 310 17.66 16.49 16.80
C ARG A 310 19.13 16.46 17.22
N PRO A 311 19.60 17.27 18.19
CA PRO A 311 20.95 17.14 18.72
C PRO A 311 21.28 15.74 19.25
N LEU A 312 20.32 15.07 19.90
CA LEU A 312 20.49 13.68 20.37
C LEU A 312 20.65 12.68 19.22
N GLU A 313 19.94 12.86 18.11
CA GLU A 313 20.10 12.03 16.90
C GLU A 313 21.50 12.19 16.28
N VAL A 314 21.97 13.43 16.16
CA VAL A 314 23.31 13.72 15.60
C VAL A 314 24.41 13.15 16.50
N TRP A 315 24.21 13.19 17.83
CA TRP A 315 25.08 12.56 18.80
C TRP A 315 25.11 11.03 18.66
N GLY A 316 23.93 10.38 18.65
CA GLY A 316 23.84 8.92 18.51
C GLY A 316 24.45 8.40 17.20
N SER A 317 24.30 9.14 16.10
CA SER A 317 24.87 8.77 14.80
C SER A 317 26.38 9.01 14.65
N HIS A 318 27.07 9.50 15.70
CA HIS A 318 28.50 9.84 15.68
C HIS A 318 28.89 10.85 14.58
N GLN A 319 27.95 11.68 14.12
CA GLN A 319 28.18 12.66 13.03
C GLN A 319 28.52 14.08 13.52
N ILE A 320 28.69 14.29 14.83
CA ILE A 320 28.94 15.61 15.45
C ILE A 320 30.18 16.29 14.87
N THR A 321 31.22 15.53 14.55
CA THR A 321 32.51 16.08 14.07
C THR A 321 32.50 16.47 12.58
N HIS A 322 31.44 16.14 11.84
CA HIS A 322 31.43 16.24 10.36
C HIS A 322 30.31 17.13 9.78
N ARG A 323 29.47 17.76 10.62
CA ARG A 323 28.38 18.64 10.14
C ARG A 323 28.50 20.06 10.69
N PRO A 324 28.23 21.10 9.88
CA PRO A 324 28.17 22.48 10.36
C PRO A 324 27.06 22.65 11.40
N ILE A 325 27.26 23.55 12.38
CA ILE A 325 26.38 23.75 13.54
C ILE A 325 24.91 23.99 13.14
N GLY A 326 24.65 24.65 12.01
CA GLY A 326 23.29 24.85 11.50
C GLY A 326 22.50 23.56 11.23
N ASN A 327 23.17 22.46 10.89
CA ASN A 327 22.52 21.17 10.66
C ASN A 327 22.10 20.45 11.96
N LEU A 328 22.53 20.94 13.13
CA LEU A 328 22.12 20.41 14.44
C LEU A 328 20.69 20.82 14.81
N PHE A 329 20.14 21.85 14.18
CA PHE A 329 18.84 22.43 14.52
C PHE A 329 17.84 22.42 13.34
N ALA A 330 18.06 21.54 12.36
CA ALA A 330 17.18 21.42 11.20
C ALA A 330 15.81 20.82 11.58
N LEU A 331 14.76 21.23 10.86
CA LEU A 331 13.40 20.68 11.04
C LEU A 331 13.31 19.18 10.74
N ASP A 332 14.13 18.68 9.81
CA ASP A 332 14.11 17.31 9.28
C ASP A 332 12.67 16.77 9.17
N GLN A 333 12.24 15.77 9.93
CA GLN A 333 10.88 15.23 9.87
C GLN A 333 9.75 16.20 10.27
N MET A 334 10.01 17.23 11.09
CA MET A 334 8.99 18.17 11.60
C MET A 334 8.50 19.18 10.55
N TRP A 335 9.08 19.16 9.34
CA TRP A 335 8.68 20.02 8.22
C TRP A 335 7.16 19.99 7.97
N PHE A 336 6.53 18.83 8.11
CA PHE A 336 5.09 18.67 7.93
C PHE A 336 4.28 19.48 8.94
N VAL A 337 4.67 19.43 10.21
CA VAL A 337 4.01 20.15 11.31
C VAL A 337 4.12 21.65 11.11
N VAL A 338 5.29 22.13 10.68
CA VAL A 338 5.53 23.54 10.36
C VAL A 338 4.70 23.97 9.15
N MET A 339 4.70 23.20 8.06
CA MET A 339 3.89 23.50 6.88
C MET A 339 2.39 23.50 7.21
N LEU A 340 1.94 22.58 8.06
CA LEU A 340 0.56 22.54 8.53
C LEU A 340 0.20 23.79 9.34
N LEU A 341 1.11 24.27 10.20
CA LEU A 341 0.93 25.52 10.91
C LEU A 341 0.81 26.71 9.95
N VAL A 342 1.64 26.77 8.90
CA VAL A 342 1.53 27.78 7.84
C VAL A 342 0.16 27.74 7.16
N PHE A 343 -0.35 26.56 6.82
CA PHE A 343 -1.69 26.43 6.22
C PHE A 343 -2.81 26.83 7.17
N ASP A 344 -2.72 26.48 8.45
CA ASP A 344 -3.70 26.89 9.47
C ASP A 344 -3.68 28.42 9.70
N LEU A 345 -2.51 29.06 9.67
CA LEU A 345 -2.37 30.53 9.72
C LEU A 345 -2.95 31.19 8.47
N GLY A 346 -2.71 30.62 7.29
CA GLY A 346 -3.32 31.07 6.04
C GLY A 346 -4.84 30.98 6.08
N TYR A 347 -5.40 29.90 6.65
CA TYR A 347 -6.84 29.78 6.87
C TYR A 347 -7.39 30.82 7.84
N LEU A 348 -6.68 31.09 8.94
CA LEU A 348 -7.05 32.16 9.89
C LEU A 348 -7.09 33.53 9.20
N ALA A 349 -6.06 33.87 8.42
CA ALA A 349 -6.00 35.12 7.65
C ALA A 349 -7.13 35.22 6.61
N TRP A 350 -7.45 34.12 5.94
CA TRP A 350 -8.61 34.08 5.04
C TRP A 350 -9.93 34.37 5.78
N ARG A 351 -10.13 33.79 6.97
CA ARG A 351 -11.37 33.98 7.76
C ARG A 351 -11.52 35.42 8.26
N THR A 352 -10.43 36.08 8.63
CA THR A 352 -10.45 37.50 9.01
C THR A 352 -10.81 38.40 7.83
N ILE A 353 -10.32 38.11 6.62
CA ILE A 353 -10.67 38.84 5.39
C ILE A 353 -12.16 38.68 5.04
N VAL A 354 -12.71 37.45 5.15
CA VAL A 354 -14.12 37.15 4.81
C VAL A 354 -15.10 37.48 5.96
N LYS A 355 -14.65 38.26 6.96
CA LYS A 355 -15.44 38.77 8.09
C LYS A 355 -16.10 37.68 8.96
N ASN A 356 -15.46 36.52 9.14
CA ASN A 356 -15.89 35.46 10.07
C ASN A 356 -17.36 35.05 9.96
N ARG A 357 -17.97 35.10 8.77
CA ARG A 357 -19.33 34.59 8.59
C ARG A 357 -19.36 33.11 8.98
N PRO A 358 -20.32 32.65 9.80
CA PRO A 358 -20.39 31.24 10.19
C PRO A 358 -20.42 30.37 8.94
N GLU A 359 -19.52 29.39 8.86
CA GLU A 359 -19.57 28.42 7.78
C GLU A 359 -20.81 27.54 7.96
N ARG A 360 -21.88 27.84 7.21
CA ARG A 360 -23.03 26.94 7.11
C ARG A 360 -22.52 25.56 6.65
N LEU A 361 -22.66 24.56 7.51
CA LEU A 361 -22.81 23.19 7.04
C LEU A 361 -23.96 23.23 6.04
N ALA A 362 -23.78 22.71 4.83
CA ALA A 362 -24.80 22.82 3.80
C ALA A 362 -26.14 22.28 4.34
N ASP A 363 -27.14 23.17 4.48
CA ASP A 363 -28.51 22.81 4.83
C ASP A 363 -29.19 21.97 3.72
N ASP A 364 -28.56 21.92 2.53
CA ASP A 364 -28.90 21.03 1.43
C ASP A 364 -28.18 19.68 1.52
N ALA A 365 -28.88 18.60 1.16
CA ALA A 365 -28.35 17.24 1.11
C ALA A 365 -26.91 17.17 0.55
N PRO A 366 -26.01 16.35 1.14
CA PRO A 366 -24.59 16.34 0.80
C PRO A 366 -24.37 16.20 -0.71
N LYS A 367 -23.74 17.21 -1.35
CA LYS A 367 -23.48 17.15 -2.80
C LYS A 367 -22.52 16.01 -3.08
N LYS A 368 -23.01 14.99 -3.79
CA LYS A 368 -22.23 13.79 -4.12
C LYS A 368 -21.00 14.18 -4.94
N LEU A 369 -19.84 13.67 -4.53
CA LEU A 369 -18.62 13.77 -5.32
C LEU A 369 -18.77 12.90 -6.57
N THR A 370 -18.63 13.50 -7.76
CA THR A 370 -18.80 12.81 -9.04
C THR A 370 -17.45 12.51 -9.69
N PHE A 371 -17.40 11.45 -10.48
CA PHE A 371 -16.17 11.04 -11.19
C PHE A 371 -15.55 12.15 -12.06
N PRO A 372 -16.31 12.92 -12.86
CA PRO A 372 -15.73 14.00 -13.67
C PRO A 372 -15.03 15.08 -12.85
N LYS A 373 -15.53 15.40 -11.65
CA LYS A 373 -14.89 16.37 -10.75
C LYS A 373 -13.56 15.85 -10.22
N VAL A 374 -13.49 14.56 -9.91
CA VAL A 374 -12.24 13.91 -9.50
C VAL A 374 -11.23 13.93 -10.64
N VAL A 375 -11.64 13.55 -11.85
CA VAL A 375 -10.76 13.57 -13.03
C VAL A 375 -10.24 14.98 -13.31
N LEU A 376 -11.13 15.97 -13.32
CA LEU A 376 -10.75 17.37 -13.53
C LEU A 376 -9.74 17.84 -12.48
N PHE A 377 -9.97 17.50 -11.21
CA PHE A 377 -9.02 17.81 -10.14
C PHE A 377 -7.68 17.12 -10.34
N THR A 378 -7.67 15.82 -10.65
CA THR A 378 -6.45 15.06 -10.89
C THR A 378 -5.63 15.63 -12.06
N LEU A 379 -6.28 16.03 -13.15
CA LEU A 379 -5.59 16.65 -14.30
C LEU A 379 -5.06 18.05 -13.95
N ALA A 380 -5.84 18.86 -13.24
CA ALA A 380 -5.39 20.17 -12.77
C ALA A 380 -4.20 20.04 -11.81
N LEU A 381 -4.22 19.06 -10.91
CA LEU A 381 -3.12 18.75 -10.02
C LEU A 381 -1.87 18.30 -10.77
N ALA A 382 -2.02 17.44 -11.79
CA ALA A 382 -0.92 17.00 -12.63
C ALA A 382 -0.27 18.17 -13.36
N ALA A 383 -1.08 19.06 -13.95
CA ALA A 383 -0.58 20.27 -14.62
C ALA A 383 0.15 21.20 -13.64
N ALA A 384 -0.46 21.50 -12.49
CA ALA A 384 0.16 22.36 -11.47
C ALA A 384 1.46 21.77 -10.92
N SER A 385 1.50 20.45 -10.68
CA SER A 385 2.69 19.76 -10.19
C SER A 385 3.79 19.73 -11.24
N TYR A 386 3.45 19.52 -12.52
CA TYR A 386 4.40 19.62 -13.62
C TYR A 386 5.00 21.01 -13.72
N LEU A 387 4.17 22.07 -13.76
CA LEU A 387 4.63 23.46 -13.83
C LEU A 387 5.52 23.82 -12.64
N LEU A 388 5.16 23.39 -11.42
CA LEU A 388 5.99 23.60 -10.24
C LEU A 388 7.34 22.88 -10.37
N ARG A 389 7.37 21.66 -10.90
CA ARG A 389 8.59 20.85 -11.08
C ARG A 389 9.50 21.31 -12.21
N ILE A 390 9.06 22.25 -13.05
CA ILE A 390 9.95 22.99 -13.95
C ILE A 390 10.94 23.82 -13.12
N VAL A 391 10.46 24.47 -12.06
CA VAL A 391 11.24 25.39 -11.22
C VAL A 391 11.85 24.68 -10.01
N ILE A 392 11.08 23.80 -9.36
CA ILE A 392 11.48 23.03 -8.17
C ILE A 392 11.39 21.53 -8.49
N PRO A 393 12.44 20.96 -9.12
CA PRO A 393 12.51 19.54 -9.42
C PRO A 393 12.33 18.64 -8.19
N TYR A 394 11.92 17.41 -8.45
CA TYR A 394 11.75 16.38 -7.42
C TYR A 394 13.07 16.13 -6.65
N GLY A 395 12.97 15.98 -5.33
CA GLY A 395 14.12 15.64 -4.48
C GLY A 395 15.05 16.80 -4.15
N ILE A 396 14.75 18.03 -4.56
CA ILE A 396 15.52 19.21 -4.16
C ILE A 396 14.91 19.83 -2.89
N PRO A 397 15.63 19.82 -1.76
CA PRO A 397 15.18 20.52 -0.56
C PRO A 397 15.30 22.03 -0.75
N VAL A 398 14.30 22.79 -0.29
CA VAL A 398 14.28 24.26 -0.34
C VAL A 398 13.79 24.78 1.00
N LEU A 399 14.54 25.69 1.64
CA LEU A 399 14.20 26.26 2.95
C LEU A 399 13.89 25.18 4.03
N GLU A 400 14.74 24.16 4.13
CA GLU A 400 14.57 22.97 5.00
C GLU A 400 13.37 22.07 4.71
N PHE A 401 12.55 22.38 3.70
CA PHE A 401 11.46 21.51 3.28
C PHE A 401 11.98 20.51 2.23
N PRO A 402 11.99 19.20 2.54
CA PRO A 402 12.60 18.19 1.67
C PRO A 402 11.80 17.92 0.38
N SER A 403 10.56 18.40 0.29
CA SER A 403 9.62 18.01 -0.76
C SER A 403 8.76 19.16 -1.29
N LEU A 404 9.30 20.39 -1.42
CA LEU A 404 8.53 21.52 -1.98
C LEU A 404 8.02 21.29 -3.42
N GLY A 405 8.64 20.39 -4.19
CA GLY A 405 8.10 19.94 -5.49
C GLY A 405 6.71 19.28 -5.40
N TYR A 406 6.20 19.02 -4.19
CA TYR A 406 4.85 18.53 -3.90
C TYR A 406 3.92 19.60 -3.29
N LEU A 407 4.34 20.86 -3.20
CA LEU A 407 3.55 21.93 -2.59
C LEU A 407 2.16 22.07 -3.23
N ALA A 408 2.07 21.94 -4.56
CA ALA A 408 0.80 21.94 -5.28
C ALA A 408 -0.17 20.86 -4.76
N GLN A 409 0.33 19.65 -4.50
CA GLN A 409 -0.44 18.57 -3.91
C GLN A 409 -0.80 18.85 -2.45
N TYR A 410 0.15 19.27 -1.63
CA TYR A 410 -0.08 19.51 -0.20
C TYR A 410 -1.15 20.58 0.03
N LEU A 411 -1.00 21.72 -0.66
CA LEU A 411 -1.95 22.83 -0.56
C LEU A 411 -3.33 22.40 -1.10
N SER A 412 -3.39 21.81 -2.29
CA SER A 412 -4.68 21.42 -2.88
C SER A 412 -5.41 20.35 -2.07
N PHE A 413 -4.70 19.38 -1.50
CA PHE A 413 -5.29 18.36 -0.62
C PHE A 413 -5.81 18.98 0.67
N PHE A 414 -5.08 19.92 1.27
CA PHE A 414 -5.56 20.68 2.43
C PHE A 414 -6.84 21.46 2.12
N LEU A 415 -6.86 22.19 0.99
CA LEU A 415 -8.04 22.93 0.52
C LEU A 415 -9.24 22.00 0.24
N ILE A 416 -9.01 20.86 -0.42
CA ILE A 416 -10.04 19.85 -0.64
C ILE A 416 -10.53 19.25 0.67
N GLY A 417 -9.66 19.05 1.65
CA GLY A 417 -10.04 18.66 3.00
C GLY A 417 -11.09 19.59 3.58
N MET A 418 -10.86 20.91 3.49
CA MET A 418 -11.83 21.92 3.96
C MET A 418 -13.16 21.84 3.20
N ILE A 419 -13.13 21.68 1.88
CA ILE A 419 -14.34 21.51 1.07
C ILE A 419 -15.07 20.20 1.45
N ALA A 420 -14.33 19.13 1.67
CA ALA A 420 -14.84 17.83 2.07
C ALA A 420 -15.54 17.88 3.44
N PHE A 421 -15.08 18.74 4.36
CA PHE A 421 -15.78 19.01 5.62
C PHE A 421 -17.15 19.63 5.37
N ARG A 422 -17.21 20.68 4.55
CA ARG A 422 -18.46 21.39 4.23
C ARG A 422 -19.49 20.52 3.52
N GLN A 423 -19.03 19.63 2.65
CA GLN A 423 -19.88 18.75 1.83
C GLN A 423 -20.07 17.34 2.42
N GLY A 424 -19.49 17.08 3.60
CA GLY A 424 -19.54 15.76 4.25
C GLY A 424 -18.93 14.62 3.42
N TRP A 425 -17.97 14.90 2.52
CA TRP A 425 -17.46 13.93 1.54
C TRP A 425 -16.81 12.72 2.17
N LEU A 426 -16.06 12.86 3.27
CA LEU A 426 -15.45 11.71 3.94
C LEU A 426 -16.50 10.64 4.34
N ARG A 427 -17.74 11.06 4.65
CA ARG A 427 -18.86 10.16 4.96
C ARG A 427 -19.61 9.69 3.72
N SER A 428 -19.72 10.52 2.69
CA SER A 428 -20.62 10.29 1.54
C SER A 428 -19.95 9.77 0.26
N ILE A 429 -18.61 9.78 0.16
CA ILE A 429 -17.89 9.28 -1.04
C ILE A 429 -18.36 7.85 -1.38
N PRO A 430 -18.81 7.55 -2.60
CA PRO A 430 -19.23 6.20 -2.98
C PRO A 430 -18.09 5.19 -2.92
N GLY A 431 -18.38 3.96 -2.48
CA GLY A 431 -17.38 2.89 -2.46
C GLY A 431 -16.83 2.52 -3.86
N SER A 432 -17.66 2.68 -4.90
CA SER A 432 -17.26 2.49 -6.30
C SER A 432 -16.19 3.49 -6.74
N LEU A 433 -16.23 4.73 -6.23
CA LEU A 433 -15.24 5.76 -6.53
C LEU A 433 -13.88 5.43 -5.91
N GLY A 434 -13.87 4.85 -4.70
CA GLY A 434 -12.65 4.33 -4.09
C GLY A 434 -12.06 3.13 -4.82
N GLN A 435 -12.89 2.21 -5.30
CA GLN A 435 -12.45 1.08 -6.14
C GLN A 435 -11.88 1.56 -7.47
N LEU A 436 -12.58 2.47 -8.16
CA LEU A 436 -12.12 3.05 -9.41
C LEU A 436 -10.81 3.84 -9.21
N GLY A 437 -10.69 4.60 -8.12
CA GLY A 437 -9.45 5.27 -7.75
C GLY A 437 -8.28 4.28 -7.58
N PHE A 438 -8.51 3.16 -6.89
CA PHE A 438 -7.51 2.10 -6.76
C PHE A 438 -7.13 1.49 -8.12
N VAL A 439 -8.12 1.19 -8.97
CA VAL A 439 -7.90 0.67 -10.33
C VAL A 439 -6.99 1.61 -11.12
N LEU A 440 -7.36 2.89 -11.17
CA LEU A 440 -6.64 3.90 -11.93
C LEU A 440 -5.23 4.14 -11.38
N ALA A 441 -5.04 4.11 -10.06
CA ALA A 441 -3.72 4.20 -9.44
C ALA A 441 -2.82 3.03 -9.86
N VAL A 442 -3.34 1.79 -9.81
CA VAL A 442 -2.59 0.61 -10.24
C VAL A 442 -2.25 0.67 -11.74
N LEU A 443 -3.23 1.00 -12.58
CA LEU A 443 -3.02 1.14 -14.03
C LEU A 443 -1.98 2.23 -14.34
N ALA A 444 -2.07 3.38 -13.66
CA ALA A 444 -1.09 4.44 -13.82
C ALA A 444 0.32 3.98 -13.40
N THR A 445 0.47 3.28 -12.28
CA THR A 445 1.77 2.73 -11.84
C THR A 445 2.33 1.70 -12.79
N VAL A 446 1.48 0.95 -13.48
CA VAL A 446 1.96 -0.06 -14.42
C VAL A 446 2.32 0.56 -15.78
N ILE A 447 1.59 1.59 -16.21
CA ILE A 447 1.73 2.17 -17.54
C ILE A 447 2.59 3.43 -17.52
N LEU A 448 2.17 4.45 -16.76
CA LEU A 448 2.76 5.78 -16.78
C LEU A 448 4.09 5.84 -16.04
N PHE A 449 4.25 5.14 -14.92
CA PHE A 449 5.49 5.16 -14.15
C PHE A 449 6.68 4.59 -14.94
N PRO A 450 6.62 3.38 -15.55
CA PRO A 450 7.70 2.90 -16.39
C PRO A 450 7.95 3.78 -17.60
N THR A 451 6.89 4.36 -18.17
CA THR A 451 6.98 5.30 -19.29
C THR A 451 7.78 6.54 -18.90
N ALA A 452 7.54 7.11 -17.71
CA ALA A 452 8.28 8.26 -17.24
C ALA A 452 9.74 7.91 -16.89
N VAL A 453 9.95 6.80 -16.17
CA VAL A 453 11.25 6.50 -15.54
C VAL A 453 12.22 5.79 -16.49
N PHE A 454 11.74 4.92 -17.37
CA PHE A 454 12.59 4.05 -18.19
C PHE A 454 12.61 4.40 -19.68
N ILE A 455 11.72 5.28 -20.17
CA ILE A 455 11.71 5.70 -21.58
C ILE A 455 12.50 7.01 -21.75
N GLY A 456 13.73 6.87 -22.24
CA GLY A 456 14.68 7.96 -22.46
C GLY A 456 16.00 7.72 -21.73
N SER A 457 16.92 8.67 -21.84
CA SER A 457 18.21 8.63 -21.14
C SER A 457 18.21 9.55 -19.91
N GLY A 458 18.71 9.02 -18.79
CA GLY A 458 18.96 9.78 -17.56
C GLY A 458 17.73 10.06 -16.70
N SER A 459 17.87 10.99 -15.76
CA SER A 459 16.89 11.34 -14.72
C SER A 459 15.90 12.43 -15.13
N LYS A 460 15.54 12.50 -16.42
CA LYS A 460 14.67 13.57 -16.96
C LYS A 460 13.28 13.62 -16.32
N TRP A 461 12.80 12.52 -15.75
CA TRP A 461 11.51 12.45 -15.03
C TRP A 461 11.47 13.31 -13.75
N ILE A 462 12.62 13.71 -13.20
CA ILE A 462 12.73 14.48 -11.95
C ILE A 462 12.14 15.90 -12.07
N GLY A 463 12.16 16.53 -13.25
CA GLY A 463 11.72 17.92 -13.41
C GLY A 463 12.15 18.57 -14.72
N TYR A 464 12.36 19.90 -14.66
CA TYR A 464 12.96 20.73 -15.72
C TYR A 464 12.18 20.81 -17.05
N GLY A 465 10.88 20.55 -17.02
CA GLY A 465 10.01 20.72 -18.20
C GLY A 465 10.19 19.66 -19.28
N SER A 466 10.71 18.48 -18.94
CA SER A 466 10.73 17.34 -19.86
C SER A 466 9.34 16.69 -19.99
N TRP A 467 9.07 16.04 -21.12
CA TRP A 467 7.84 15.28 -21.28
C TRP A 467 7.77 14.09 -20.29
N GLN A 468 8.92 13.50 -19.92
CA GLN A 468 8.97 12.46 -18.88
C GLN A 468 8.50 12.98 -17.52
N SER A 469 8.87 14.22 -17.18
CA SER A 469 8.41 14.86 -15.94
C SER A 469 6.90 15.13 -15.98
N ALA A 470 6.34 15.48 -17.15
CA ALA A 470 4.89 15.60 -17.31
C ALA A 470 4.17 14.26 -17.10
N VAL A 471 4.68 13.17 -17.69
CA VAL A 471 4.14 11.82 -17.50
C VAL A 471 4.28 11.38 -16.03
N PHE A 472 5.40 11.70 -15.38
CA PHE A 472 5.61 11.42 -13.97
C PHE A 472 4.62 12.19 -13.09
N ALA A 473 4.42 13.48 -13.34
CA ALA A 473 3.45 14.31 -12.61
C ALA A 473 2.00 13.81 -12.79
N LEU A 474 1.66 13.31 -13.99
CA LEU A 474 0.36 12.69 -14.25
C LEU A 474 0.20 11.36 -13.48
N TRP A 475 1.21 10.48 -13.54
CA TRP A 475 1.23 9.24 -12.75
C TRP A 475 1.02 9.53 -11.27
N ASP A 476 1.86 10.41 -10.73
CA ASP A 476 1.91 10.78 -9.32
C ASP A 476 0.57 11.34 -8.84
N SER A 477 -0.05 12.22 -9.63
CA SER A 477 -1.37 12.79 -9.31
C SER A 477 -2.50 11.76 -9.37
N ILE A 478 -2.50 10.86 -10.36
CA ILE A 478 -3.49 9.77 -10.45
C ILE A 478 -3.34 8.82 -9.26
N PHE A 479 -2.09 8.46 -8.93
CA PHE A 479 -1.79 7.58 -7.82
C PHE A 479 -2.20 8.22 -6.48
N ALA A 480 -1.81 9.47 -6.25
CA ALA A 480 -2.14 10.24 -5.06
C ALA A 480 -3.64 10.28 -4.79
N VAL A 481 -4.42 10.72 -5.78
CA VAL A 481 -5.88 10.86 -5.64
C VAL A 481 -6.55 9.50 -5.57
N GLY A 482 -6.13 8.55 -6.41
CA GLY A 482 -6.71 7.21 -6.49
C GLY A 482 -6.53 6.42 -5.18
N ILE A 483 -5.31 6.37 -4.65
CA ILE A 483 -5.01 5.69 -3.37
C ILE A 483 -5.69 6.42 -2.21
N SER A 484 -5.73 7.75 -2.20
CA SER A 484 -6.44 8.50 -1.14
C SER A 484 -7.92 8.15 -1.08
N LEU A 485 -8.61 8.10 -2.23
CA LEU A 485 -10.02 7.68 -2.30
C LEU A 485 -10.20 6.22 -1.88
N ALA A 486 -9.29 5.34 -2.31
CA ALA A 486 -9.31 3.93 -1.94
C ALA A 486 -9.14 3.74 -0.42
N LEU A 487 -8.17 4.42 0.20
CA LEU A 487 -7.90 4.32 1.62
C LEU A 487 -9.03 4.92 2.46
N ILE A 488 -9.56 6.09 2.10
CA ILE A 488 -10.71 6.70 2.81
C ILE A 488 -11.90 5.74 2.80
N THR A 489 -12.27 5.22 1.64
CA THR A 489 -13.41 4.29 1.52
C THR A 489 -13.14 2.94 2.18
N PHE A 490 -11.90 2.44 2.14
CA PHE A 490 -11.49 1.21 2.80
C PHE A 490 -11.56 1.35 4.33
N PHE A 491 -10.92 2.37 4.91
CA PHE A 491 -10.92 2.58 6.35
C PHE A 491 -12.34 2.84 6.86
N ARG A 492 -13.13 3.68 6.18
CA ARG A 492 -14.53 3.89 6.54
C ARG A 492 -15.34 2.60 6.46
N ARG A 493 -15.07 1.74 5.48
CA ARG A 493 -15.77 0.47 5.40
C ARG A 493 -15.28 -0.52 6.46
N PHE A 494 -14.00 -0.62 6.76
CA PHE A 494 -13.45 -1.78 7.50
C PHE A 494 -12.93 -1.46 8.90
N LEU A 495 -12.53 -0.22 9.14
CA LEU A 495 -11.82 0.22 10.33
C LEU A 495 -12.51 1.42 10.98
N ASP A 496 -13.84 1.49 10.90
CA ASP A 496 -14.65 2.54 11.54
C ASP A 496 -15.10 2.18 12.97
N GLY A 497 -14.73 1.00 13.44
CA GLY A 497 -14.97 0.62 14.82
C GLY A 497 -13.99 1.34 15.75
N GLY A 498 -14.51 2.10 16.72
CA GLY A 498 -13.73 2.61 17.85
C GLY A 498 -13.29 1.49 18.80
N LYS A 499 -12.60 0.45 18.31
CA LYS A 499 -12.08 -0.66 19.11
C LYS A 499 -11.00 -0.16 20.08
N LYS A 500 -10.84 -0.82 21.23
CA LYS A 500 -9.85 -0.44 22.25
C LYS A 500 -8.44 -0.25 21.67
N PHE A 501 -8.00 -1.19 20.83
CA PHE A 501 -6.69 -1.15 20.18
C PHE A 501 -6.55 0.01 19.18
N GLY A 502 -7.55 0.27 18.34
CA GLY A 502 -7.51 1.40 17.40
C GLY A 502 -7.46 2.75 18.12
N ARG A 503 -8.25 2.91 19.20
CA ARG A 503 -8.20 4.12 20.04
C ARG A 503 -6.82 4.31 20.66
N PHE A 504 -6.23 3.25 21.21
CA PHE A 504 -4.88 3.27 21.75
C PHE A 504 -3.89 3.80 20.71
N LEU A 505 -3.81 3.18 19.52
CA LEU A 505 -2.86 3.62 18.50
C LEU A 505 -3.11 5.08 18.06
N SER A 506 -4.38 5.48 17.89
CA SER A 506 -4.73 6.84 17.49
C SER A 506 -4.38 7.92 18.50
N GLN A 507 -4.44 7.59 19.80
CA GLN A 507 -4.10 8.51 20.87
C GLN A 507 -2.57 8.73 20.97
N HIS A 508 -1.77 7.74 20.59
CA HIS A 508 -0.31 7.81 20.67
C HIS A 508 0.38 8.17 19.34
N SER A 509 -0.35 8.25 18.23
CA SER A 509 0.27 8.40 16.90
C SER A 509 1.04 9.71 16.73
N PHE A 510 0.59 10.82 17.32
CA PHE A 510 1.34 12.08 17.17
C PHE A 510 2.65 12.06 17.96
N ALA A 511 2.65 11.49 19.18
CA ALA A 511 3.89 11.24 19.93
C ALA A 511 4.87 10.37 19.13
N VAL A 512 4.40 9.25 18.56
CA VAL A 512 5.22 8.37 17.70
C VAL A 512 5.85 9.16 16.55
N TYR A 513 5.07 10.01 15.88
CA TYR A 513 5.58 10.84 14.79
C TYR A 513 6.72 11.78 15.25
N VAL A 514 6.69 12.32 16.46
CA VAL A 514 7.77 13.19 16.97
C VAL A 514 9.05 12.40 17.30
N ILE A 515 8.92 11.18 17.82
CA ILE A 515 10.04 10.43 18.43
C ILE A 515 10.61 9.29 17.60
N HIS A 516 10.06 8.99 16.42
CA HIS A 516 10.41 7.78 15.70
C HIS A 516 11.85 7.75 15.18
N VAL A 517 12.41 8.88 14.73
CA VAL A 517 13.77 8.91 14.16
C VAL A 517 14.86 8.56 15.19
N PRO A 518 14.88 9.11 16.42
CA PRO A 518 15.84 8.67 17.44
C PRO A 518 15.75 7.18 17.72
N VAL A 519 14.51 6.65 17.83
CA VAL A 519 14.30 5.22 18.04
C VAL A 519 14.88 4.40 16.89
N ILE A 520 14.69 4.84 15.64
CA ILE A 520 15.30 4.22 14.47
C ILE A 520 16.83 4.27 14.55
N VAL A 521 17.43 5.42 14.86
CA VAL A 521 18.89 5.58 14.96
C VAL A 521 19.48 4.59 15.97
N PHE A 522 18.96 4.57 17.21
CA PHE A 522 19.47 3.65 18.23
C PHE A 522 19.21 2.18 17.90
N LEU A 523 18.07 1.87 17.28
CA LEU A 523 17.79 0.51 16.81
C LEU A 523 18.77 0.09 15.70
N MET A 524 19.11 0.99 14.77
CA MET A 524 20.08 0.68 13.71
C MET A 524 21.48 0.47 14.26
N LEU A 525 21.88 1.23 15.28
CA LEU A 525 23.14 0.99 16.00
C LEU A 525 23.14 -0.37 16.67
N ALA A 526 22.05 -0.75 17.35
CA ALA A 526 21.91 -2.07 17.97
C ALA A 526 21.92 -3.22 16.95
N LEU A 527 21.35 -3.00 15.76
CA LEU A 527 21.31 -3.99 14.68
C LEU A 527 22.57 -3.94 13.78
N SER A 528 23.54 -3.08 14.06
CA SER A 528 24.71 -2.86 13.18
C SER A 528 25.53 -4.14 12.93
N GLY A 529 25.77 -4.93 13.98
CA GLY A 529 26.53 -6.19 13.90
C GLY A 529 25.81 -7.37 13.25
N LEU A 530 24.50 -7.27 12.99
CA LEU A 530 23.73 -8.37 12.40
C LEU A 530 23.86 -8.37 10.86
N GLN A 531 24.53 -9.39 10.32
CA GLN A 531 24.61 -9.64 8.88
C GLN A 531 23.39 -10.48 8.44
N MET A 532 22.42 -9.82 7.81
CA MET A 532 21.20 -10.45 7.28
C MET A 532 20.84 -9.82 5.93
N ALA A 533 20.04 -10.53 5.13
CA ALA A 533 19.48 -9.98 3.90
C ALA A 533 18.65 -8.70 4.20
N THR A 534 18.78 -7.70 3.34
CA THR A 534 18.20 -6.35 3.52
C THR A 534 16.72 -6.37 3.87
N LEU A 535 15.91 -7.17 3.17
CA LEU A 535 14.46 -7.28 3.41
C LEU A 535 14.13 -7.92 4.76
N LEU A 536 14.91 -8.91 5.21
CA LEU A 536 14.72 -9.54 6.52
C LEU A 536 15.11 -8.57 7.64
N LYS A 537 16.20 -7.83 7.45
CA LYS A 537 16.66 -6.82 8.41
C LYS A 537 15.66 -5.65 8.51
N PHE A 538 15.08 -5.22 7.39
CA PHE A 538 13.96 -4.26 7.36
C PHE A 538 12.73 -4.79 8.10
N GLY A 539 12.33 -6.04 7.83
CA GLY A 539 11.18 -6.67 8.49
C GLY A 539 11.36 -6.75 10.01
N LEU A 540 12.53 -7.20 10.46
CA LEU A 540 12.89 -7.20 11.88
C LEU A 540 12.86 -5.79 12.47
N ALA A 541 13.50 -4.83 11.80
CA ALA A 541 13.52 -3.44 12.24
C ALA A 541 12.12 -2.86 12.38
N ALA A 542 11.21 -3.12 11.42
CA ALA A 542 9.82 -2.66 11.48
C ALA A 542 9.04 -3.30 12.65
N VAL A 543 9.20 -4.61 12.85
CA VAL A 543 8.53 -5.36 13.93
C VAL A 543 9.00 -4.93 15.30
N VAL A 544 10.26 -4.49 15.46
CA VAL A 544 10.80 -4.00 16.73
C VAL A 544 10.53 -2.51 16.93
N CYS A 545 10.79 -1.68 15.91
CA CYS A 545 10.70 -0.23 16.00
C CYS A 545 9.28 0.25 16.31
N LEU A 546 8.27 -0.29 15.64
CA LEU A 546 6.88 0.17 15.83
C LEU A 546 6.39 -0.05 17.27
N PRO A 547 6.47 -1.26 17.87
CA PRO A 547 6.11 -1.44 19.27
C PRO A 547 6.92 -0.58 20.25
N VAL A 548 8.23 -0.41 20.00
CA VAL A 548 9.08 0.43 20.86
C VAL A 548 8.64 1.89 20.79
N CYS A 549 8.38 2.42 19.60
CA CYS A 549 7.83 3.77 19.41
C CYS A 549 6.51 3.96 20.15
N PHE A 550 5.56 3.04 20.01
CA PHE A 550 4.27 3.11 20.71
C PHE A 550 4.41 2.96 22.24
N GLY A 551 5.35 2.14 22.70
CA GLY A 551 5.69 1.98 24.12
C GLY A 551 6.26 3.27 24.72
N ILE A 552 7.24 3.89 24.05
CA ILE A 552 7.82 5.17 24.49
C ILE A 552 6.77 6.27 24.43
N ALA A 553 5.96 6.34 23.36
CA ALA A 553 4.85 7.29 23.24
C ALA A 553 3.82 7.15 24.37
N LEU A 554 3.59 5.93 24.89
CA LEU A 554 2.77 5.71 26.07
C LEU A 554 3.41 6.28 27.33
N LEU A 555 4.72 6.10 27.51
CA LEU A 555 5.44 6.65 28.67
C LEU A 555 5.47 8.19 28.64
N ILE A 556 5.74 8.79 27.47
CA ILE A 556 5.76 10.25 27.29
C ILE A 556 4.39 10.86 27.61
N ARG A 557 3.30 10.23 27.16
CA ARG A 557 1.94 10.75 27.42
C ARG A 557 1.48 10.56 28.86
N LYS A 558 2.21 9.81 29.71
CA LYS A 558 1.96 9.78 31.17
C LYS A 558 2.53 10.99 31.90
N ILE A 559 3.41 11.77 31.27
CA ILE A 559 3.98 12.98 31.87
C ILE A 559 2.86 14.03 31.99
N PRO A 560 2.65 14.63 33.18
CA PRO A 560 1.65 15.68 33.36
C PRO A 560 1.81 16.79 32.31
N TYR A 561 0.68 17.33 31.83
CA TYR A 561 0.59 18.37 30.78
C TYR A 561 0.97 17.93 29.36
N VAL A 562 1.85 16.96 29.17
CA VAL A 562 2.23 16.44 27.84
C VAL A 562 1.05 15.77 27.15
N GLU A 563 0.20 15.06 27.90
CA GLU A 563 -1.02 14.42 27.36
C GLU A 563 -1.98 15.41 26.66
N LYS A 564 -1.97 16.68 27.07
CA LYS A 564 -2.83 17.73 26.49
C LYS A 564 -2.25 18.28 25.19
N ILE A 565 -0.95 18.13 24.98
CA ILE A 565 -0.20 18.65 23.84
C ILE A 565 -0.05 17.57 22.76
N VAL A 566 0.27 16.34 23.16
CA VAL A 566 0.71 15.25 22.26
C VAL A 566 -0.24 14.05 22.27
#